data_AF-A0ABD1KL98-F1
#
_entry.id   AF-A0ABD1KL98-F1
#
_cell.length_a   1.000
_cell.length_b   1.000
_cell.length_c   1.000
_cell.angle_alpha   90.00
_cell.angle_beta   90.00
_cell.angle_gamma   90.00
#
_symmetry.space_group_name_H-M   'P 1'
#
loop_
_entity.id
_entity.type
_entity.pdbx_description
1 polymer ?
#
loop_
_entity_poly.entity_id
_entity_poly.type
_entity_poly.pdbx_seq_one_letter_code
_entity_poly.pdbx_strand_id
1 'polypeptide(L)'
;MDRDNKLEFDPKEHQHLRFNPLRDSWVLVSAHRMKRPWKGQVEKPPEDSVPRHDPSNPLCPGSTRANGEVNPDYDSTFLFENDFPALQPDAPDPGADHHPLFQTKAARGVCKVMCFHPWSDVTLPLMQPAEIRKVVDKWAELIEELGQSYPWVQIFENKGAMMGCSNPHPHCQTLGGSRPPCTKCHKSSTLTYPAKTPPLSHPPLPATHPPTHLLSQELLATPPTYAYASPNTTTYITPPAPTFTSNLRHSHQHRPTCTPTHAYPSHRHHCSSLRHSHLHPAPALPYMTHSPTPPTPEP
;
A
#
# COMPACT_ATOMS: atom_id res chain seq x y z
N MET A 1 -48.03 11.91 -26.27
CA MET A 1 -47.10 11.00 -26.97
C MET A 1 -45.80 11.78 -27.07
N ASP A 2 -44.68 11.45 -26.45
CA ASP A 2 -44.28 10.36 -25.58
C ASP A 2 -43.28 10.96 -24.56
N ARG A 3 -43.11 10.28 -23.45
CA ARG A 3 -42.41 10.73 -22.25
C ARG A 3 -40.93 11.00 -22.47
N ASP A 4 -40.41 11.93 -21.67
CA ASP A 4 -39.04 12.00 -21.15
C ASP A 4 -38.19 10.77 -21.46
N ASN A 5 -37.52 10.76 -22.61
CA ASN A 5 -36.46 9.79 -22.87
C ASN A 5 -35.22 10.30 -22.13
N LYS A 6 -35.24 10.21 -20.80
CA LYS A 6 -34.06 10.48 -19.96
C LYS A 6 -33.00 9.47 -20.37
N LEU A 7 -31.97 9.95 -21.07
CA LEU A 7 -30.78 9.18 -21.36
C LEU A 7 -30.25 8.61 -20.04
N GLU A 8 -30.35 7.30 -19.89
CA GLU A 8 -29.87 6.58 -18.72
C GLU A 8 -28.35 6.49 -18.79
N PHE A 9 -27.68 6.72 -17.67
CA PHE A 9 -26.23 6.64 -17.60
C PHE A 9 -25.79 5.18 -17.67
N ASP A 10 -25.14 4.79 -18.77
CA ASP A 10 -24.36 3.55 -18.87
C ASP A 10 -22.84 3.80 -18.70
N PRO A 11 -22.17 3.29 -17.65
CA PRO A 11 -20.73 3.44 -17.44
C PRO A 11 -19.86 2.72 -18.49
N LYS A 12 -20.42 1.82 -19.31
CA LYS A 12 -19.71 1.16 -20.41
C LYS A 12 -19.62 2.03 -21.66
N GLU A 13 -20.51 3.01 -21.78
CA GLU A 13 -20.60 3.87 -22.97
C GLU A 13 -20.25 5.33 -22.64
N HIS A 14 -20.65 5.84 -21.47
CA HIS A 14 -20.48 7.24 -21.11
C HIS A 14 -19.22 7.52 -20.29
N GLN A 15 -18.60 8.67 -20.56
CA GLN A 15 -17.45 9.17 -19.83
C GLN A 15 -17.84 9.52 -18.38
N HIS A 16 -16.98 9.19 -17.43
CA HIS A 16 -17.23 9.47 -16.01
C HIS A 16 -15.92 9.58 -15.22
N LEU A 17 -15.99 10.16 -14.03
CA LEU A 17 -14.88 10.19 -13.08
C LEU A 17 -15.06 9.09 -12.03
N ARG A 18 -13.96 8.45 -11.66
CA ARG A 18 -13.91 7.50 -10.53
C ARG A 18 -12.94 8.01 -9.48
N PHE A 19 -13.40 8.13 -8.25
CA PHE A 19 -12.55 8.58 -7.15
C PHE A 19 -11.72 7.42 -6.59
N ASN A 20 -10.41 7.63 -6.47
CA ASN A 20 -9.50 6.76 -5.76
C ASN A 20 -9.35 7.26 -4.31
N PRO A 21 -9.95 6.57 -3.32
CA PRO A 21 -9.82 6.98 -1.93
C PRO A 21 -8.39 6.84 -1.43
N LEU A 22 -7.62 5.82 -1.85
CA LEU A 22 -6.24 5.61 -1.37
C LEU A 22 -5.32 6.77 -1.70
N ARG A 23 -5.50 7.39 -2.87
CA ARG A 23 -4.66 8.49 -3.36
C ARG A 23 -5.34 9.86 -3.33
N ASP A 24 -6.57 9.94 -2.83
CA ASP A 24 -7.39 11.16 -2.81
C ASP A 24 -7.40 11.90 -4.16
N SER A 25 -7.74 11.18 -5.23
CA SER A 25 -7.71 11.74 -6.59
C SER A 25 -8.75 11.10 -7.50
N TRP A 26 -9.11 11.81 -8.57
CA TRP A 26 -10.09 11.36 -9.56
C TRP A 26 -9.41 10.81 -10.82
N VAL A 27 -9.99 9.77 -11.39
CA VAL A 27 -9.58 9.14 -12.66
C VAL A 27 -10.68 9.34 -13.69
N LEU A 28 -10.34 9.92 -14.84
CA LEU A 28 -11.24 10.02 -15.98
C LEU A 28 -11.30 8.69 -16.74
N VAL A 29 -12.51 8.14 -16.87
CA VAL A 29 -12.80 6.95 -17.64
C VAL A 29 -13.49 7.35 -18.93
N SER A 30 -12.87 7.01 -20.06
CA SER A 30 -13.41 7.28 -21.39
C SER A 30 -13.55 5.97 -22.18
N ALA A 31 -14.66 5.25 -21.99
CA ALA A 31 -14.81 3.87 -22.47
C ALA A 31 -14.59 3.70 -23.99
N HIS A 32 -14.96 4.68 -24.81
CA HIS A 32 -14.79 4.63 -26.26
C HIS A 32 -13.35 4.81 -26.76
N ARG A 33 -12.39 5.19 -25.89
CA ARG A 33 -11.00 5.48 -26.30
C ARG A 33 -10.34 4.33 -27.04
N MET A 34 -10.64 3.08 -26.68
CA MET A 34 -10.05 1.89 -27.31
C MET A 34 -10.53 1.66 -28.76
N LYS A 35 -11.64 2.27 -29.18
CA LYS A 35 -12.16 2.17 -30.56
C LYS A 35 -11.42 3.09 -31.53
N ARG A 36 -10.54 3.98 -31.05
CA ARG A 36 -9.79 4.90 -31.92
C ARG A 36 -8.81 4.10 -32.78
N PRO A 37 -8.79 4.28 -34.12
CA PRO A 37 -7.82 3.62 -34.97
C PRO A 37 -6.39 3.90 -34.52
N TRP A 38 -5.63 2.85 -34.22
CA TRP A 38 -4.22 2.94 -33.83
C TRP A 38 -3.33 2.72 -35.06
N LYS A 39 -2.49 3.73 -35.36
CA LYS A 39 -1.44 3.67 -36.38
C LYS A 39 -0.06 4.03 -35.80
N GLY A 40 0.04 4.05 -34.47
CA GLY A 40 1.26 4.41 -33.76
C GLY A 40 2.17 3.20 -33.54
N GLN A 41 3.09 3.36 -32.59
CA GLN A 41 4.02 2.32 -32.17
C GLN A 41 3.29 1.04 -31.76
N VAL A 42 3.78 -0.10 -32.23
CA VAL A 42 3.35 -1.42 -31.78
C VAL A 42 4.54 -2.04 -31.07
N GLU A 43 4.32 -2.43 -29.82
CA GLU A 43 5.36 -3.01 -28.99
C GLU A 43 5.76 -4.39 -29.52
N LYS A 44 7.06 -4.69 -29.45
CA LYS A 44 7.55 -6.01 -29.82
C LYS A 44 7.07 -7.02 -28.79
N PRO A 45 6.65 -8.23 -29.23
CA PRO A 45 6.42 -9.31 -28.29
C PRO A 45 7.72 -9.62 -27.51
N PRO A 46 7.60 -10.18 -26.29
CA PRO A 46 8.76 -10.66 -25.54
C PRO A 46 9.58 -11.65 -26.36
N GLU A 47 10.88 -11.75 -26.09
CA GLU A 47 11.74 -12.73 -26.75
C GLU A 47 11.32 -14.17 -26.36
N ASP A 48 11.19 -15.04 -27.36
CA ASP A 48 10.64 -16.40 -27.20
C ASP A 48 11.64 -17.41 -26.60
N SER A 49 12.91 -17.05 -26.38
CA SER A 49 13.91 -18.00 -25.86
C SER A 49 14.91 -17.38 -24.88
N VAL A 50 14.46 -17.15 -23.65
CA VAL A 50 15.37 -16.91 -22.52
C VAL A 50 16.01 -18.26 -22.13
N PRO A 51 17.35 -18.40 -22.18
CA PRO A 51 18.00 -19.63 -21.72
C PRO A 51 17.77 -19.81 -20.22
N ARG A 52 17.48 -21.05 -19.79
CA ARG A 52 17.26 -21.38 -18.38
C ARG A 52 18.39 -20.92 -17.47
N HIS A 53 19.63 -21.13 -17.91
CA HIS A 53 20.84 -20.69 -17.23
C HIS A 53 21.75 -20.04 -18.26
N ASP A 54 22.27 -18.87 -17.92
CA ASP A 54 23.23 -18.13 -18.71
C ASP A 54 24.37 -17.68 -17.77
N PRO A 55 25.58 -18.26 -17.91
CA PRO A 55 26.74 -17.87 -17.10
C PRO A 55 27.13 -16.39 -17.25
N SER A 56 26.71 -15.73 -18.34
CA SER A 56 26.95 -14.30 -18.56
C SER A 56 25.89 -13.41 -17.92
N ASN A 57 24.75 -13.97 -17.48
CA ASN A 57 23.73 -13.22 -16.78
C ASN A 57 24.14 -13.05 -15.30
N PRO A 58 24.35 -11.81 -14.81
CA PRO A 58 24.83 -11.57 -13.45
C PRO A 58 23.80 -11.90 -12.36
N LEU A 59 22.58 -12.30 -12.72
CA LEU A 59 21.58 -12.77 -11.78
C LEU A 59 21.54 -14.29 -11.62
N CYS A 60 22.15 -15.05 -12.54
CA CYS A 60 22.15 -16.52 -12.47
C CYS A 60 23.07 -17.07 -11.35
N PRO A 61 22.79 -18.29 -10.85
CA PRO A 61 23.69 -19.00 -9.93
C PRO A 61 25.07 -19.22 -10.55
N GLY A 62 26.13 -19.00 -9.78
CA GLY A 62 27.52 -19.17 -10.23
C GLY A 62 28.05 -18.07 -11.16
N SER A 63 27.23 -17.11 -11.58
CA SER A 63 27.66 -15.98 -12.41
C SER A 63 28.38 -14.91 -11.60
N THR A 64 29.32 -14.22 -12.24
CA THR A 64 30.03 -13.07 -11.65
C THR A 64 29.23 -11.78 -11.88
N ARG A 65 29.03 -11.01 -10.81
CA ARG A 65 28.35 -9.70 -10.86
C ARG A 65 29.30 -8.56 -11.22
N ALA A 66 28.76 -7.37 -11.39
CA ALA A 66 29.54 -6.19 -11.79
C ALA A 66 30.59 -5.78 -10.74
N ASN A 67 30.36 -6.09 -9.47
CA ASN A 67 31.30 -5.87 -8.37
C ASN A 67 32.40 -6.95 -8.28
N GLY A 68 32.38 -7.98 -9.14
CA GLY A 68 33.34 -9.08 -9.14
C GLY A 68 32.99 -10.24 -8.20
N GLU A 69 31.93 -10.14 -7.41
CA GLU A 69 31.45 -11.24 -6.58
C GLU A 69 30.77 -12.32 -7.42
N VAL A 70 30.90 -13.57 -6.98
CA VAL A 70 30.26 -14.72 -7.62
C VAL A 70 29.00 -15.08 -6.86
N ASN A 71 27.88 -15.19 -7.56
CA ASN A 71 26.63 -15.62 -6.95
C ASN A 71 26.76 -17.06 -6.44
N PRO A 72 26.22 -17.38 -5.25
CA PRO A 72 26.18 -18.76 -4.79
C PRO A 72 25.38 -19.62 -5.76
N ASP A 73 25.60 -20.94 -5.69
CA ASP A 73 24.73 -21.90 -6.36
C ASP A 73 23.43 -22.03 -5.54
N TYR A 74 22.48 -21.13 -5.80
CA TYR A 74 21.25 -21.02 -5.01
C TYR A 74 20.10 -21.82 -5.62
N ASP A 75 19.33 -22.51 -4.78
CA ASP A 75 18.23 -23.38 -5.25
C ASP A 75 16.84 -22.72 -5.22
N SER A 76 16.74 -21.47 -4.72
CA SER A 76 15.48 -20.77 -4.56
C SER A 76 15.64 -19.25 -4.65
N THR A 77 15.22 -18.48 -3.65
CA THR A 77 15.40 -17.03 -3.63
C THR A 77 16.85 -16.69 -3.31
N PHE A 78 17.40 -15.69 -3.99
CA PHE A 78 18.73 -15.15 -3.70
C PHE A 78 18.66 -13.64 -3.53
N LEU A 79 19.24 -13.14 -2.45
CA LEU A 79 19.20 -11.73 -2.05
C LEU A 79 20.62 -11.18 -1.98
N PHE A 80 20.84 -10.01 -2.57
CA PHE A 80 22.11 -9.30 -2.50
C PHE A 80 21.89 -7.78 -2.58
N GLU A 81 22.90 -7.00 -2.20
CA GLU A 81 22.88 -5.55 -2.36
C GLU A 81 23.00 -5.17 -3.84
N ASN A 82 22.22 -4.19 -4.27
CA ASN A 82 22.29 -3.76 -5.66
C ASN A 82 23.65 -3.12 -5.94
N ASP A 83 24.38 -3.63 -6.93
CA ASP A 83 25.70 -3.12 -7.33
C ASP A 83 25.64 -1.66 -7.84
N PHE A 84 24.45 -1.20 -8.26
CA PHE A 84 24.17 0.17 -8.71
C PHE A 84 23.00 0.77 -7.92
N PRO A 85 23.18 1.08 -6.63
CA PRO A 85 22.07 1.43 -5.75
C PRO A 85 21.59 2.86 -6.00
N ALA A 86 20.26 3.06 -6.03
CA ALA A 86 19.64 4.38 -6.13
C ALA A 86 19.70 5.18 -4.81
N LEU A 87 19.93 4.51 -3.69
CA LEU A 87 20.07 5.09 -2.36
C LEU A 87 21.30 4.49 -1.68
N GLN A 88 22.09 5.35 -1.03
CA GLN A 88 23.22 4.93 -0.21
C GLN A 88 22.97 5.29 1.25
N PRO A 89 23.40 4.46 2.22
CA PRO A 89 23.11 4.67 3.63
C PRO A 89 23.86 5.89 4.20
N ASP A 90 25.02 6.19 3.65
CA ASP A 90 25.99 7.19 4.09
C ASP A 90 25.99 8.47 3.24
N ALA A 91 25.02 8.63 2.33
CA ALA A 91 24.91 9.82 1.49
C ALA A 91 24.92 11.12 2.33
N PRO A 92 25.72 12.15 1.96
CA PRO A 92 25.86 13.36 2.74
C PRO A 92 24.56 14.16 2.82
N ASP A 93 24.44 14.98 3.87
CA ASP A 93 23.32 15.92 3.98
C ASP A 93 23.52 17.09 2.99
N PRO A 94 22.53 17.45 2.17
CA PRO A 94 22.64 18.57 1.23
C PRO A 94 22.70 19.95 1.90
N GLY A 95 22.46 20.05 3.21
CA GLY A 95 22.50 21.30 3.96
C GLY A 95 21.19 22.07 3.93
N ALA A 96 21.25 23.34 4.38
CA ALA A 96 20.07 24.19 4.49
C ALA A 96 19.65 24.78 3.13
N ASP A 97 18.35 24.87 2.91
CA ASP A 97 17.79 25.52 1.73
C ASP A 97 17.98 27.05 1.82
N HIS A 98 18.48 27.66 0.74
CA HIS A 98 18.66 29.12 0.66
C HIS A 98 17.50 29.83 -0.07
N HIS A 99 16.54 29.08 -0.63
CA HIS A 99 15.44 29.65 -1.41
C HIS A 99 14.14 28.84 -1.27
N PRO A 100 12.97 29.49 -1.08
CA PRO A 100 11.70 28.79 -0.83
C PRO A 100 11.22 27.89 -1.99
N LEU A 101 11.62 28.20 -3.23
CA LEU A 101 11.29 27.39 -4.42
C LEU A 101 12.26 26.24 -4.70
N PHE A 102 13.47 26.26 -4.11
CA PHE A 102 14.52 25.28 -4.40
C PHE A 102 14.89 24.56 -3.11
N GLN A 103 14.09 23.55 -2.77
CA GLN A 103 14.25 22.78 -1.55
C GLN A 103 14.89 21.43 -1.83
N THR A 104 15.93 21.09 -1.09
CA THR A 104 16.66 19.81 -1.18
C THR A 104 16.63 19.12 0.18
N LYS A 105 16.52 17.79 0.19
CA LYS A 105 16.50 17.01 1.43
C LYS A 105 17.36 15.76 1.24
N ALA A 106 18.02 15.34 2.32
CA ALA A 106 18.76 14.10 2.33
C ALA A 106 17.85 12.91 2.00
N ALA A 107 18.35 12.01 1.15
CA ALA A 107 17.75 10.73 0.81
C ALA A 107 18.78 9.63 1.06
N ARG A 108 18.65 8.95 2.21
CA ARG A 108 19.48 7.82 2.60
C ARG A 108 18.68 6.53 2.60
N GLY A 109 19.33 5.43 2.26
CA GLY A 109 18.67 4.13 2.18
C GLY A 109 19.58 3.03 1.68
N VAL A 110 18.98 1.86 1.45
CA VAL A 110 19.60 0.69 0.85
C VAL A 110 18.76 0.18 -0.30
N CYS A 111 19.43 -0.42 -1.27
CA CYS A 111 18.78 -1.07 -2.41
C CYS A 111 19.24 -2.54 -2.45
N LYS A 112 18.29 -3.46 -2.41
CA LYS A 112 18.57 -4.90 -2.56
C LYS A 112 17.87 -5.45 -3.81
N VAL A 113 18.48 -6.43 -4.46
CA VAL A 113 17.89 -7.22 -5.54
C VAL A 113 17.62 -8.62 -5.00
N MET A 114 16.43 -9.15 -5.30
CA MET A 114 16.03 -10.49 -4.88
C MET A 114 15.58 -11.31 -6.09
N CYS A 115 16.38 -12.29 -6.49
CA CYS A 115 15.99 -13.29 -7.48
C CYS A 115 14.92 -14.22 -6.86
N PHE A 116 13.90 -14.58 -7.64
CA PHE A 116 12.82 -15.46 -7.19
C PHE A 116 13.17 -16.94 -7.31
N HIS A 117 13.97 -17.30 -8.33
CA HIS A 117 14.24 -18.67 -8.72
C HIS A 117 15.60 -18.76 -9.44
N PRO A 118 16.35 -19.88 -9.41
CA PRO A 118 17.61 -20.03 -10.16
C PRO A 118 17.48 -20.01 -11.68
N TRP A 119 16.28 -20.25 -12.20
CA TRP A 119 16.02 -20.41 -13.62
C TRP A 119 15.46 -19.14 -14.25
N SER A 120 16.13 -18.64 -15.28
CA SER A 120 15.75 -17.41 -15.99
C SER A 120 14.54 -17.57 -16.91
N ASP A 121 14.19 -18.81 -17.29
CA ASP A 121 13.06 -19.14 -18.17
C ASP A 121 11.73 -19.28 -17.42
N VAL A 122 11.70 -18.96 -16.13
CA VAL A 122 10.51 -19.06 -15.27
C VAL A 122 10.05 -17.66 -14.85
N THR A 123 8.73 -17.46 -14.74
CA THR A 123 8.15 -16.24 -14.16
C THR A 123 7.14 -16.60 -13.09
N LEU A 124 6.79 -15.67 -12.19
CA LEU A 124 5.87 -15.91 -11.06
C LEU A 124 4.62 -16.75 -11.40
N PRO A 125 3.87 -16.51 -12.50
CA PRO A 125 2.70 -17.32 -12.84
C PRO A 125 2.99 -18.79 -13.22
N LEU A 126 4.23 -19.12 -13.56
CA LEU A 126 4.68 -20.47 -13.95
C LEU A 126 5.37 -21.21 -12.79
N MET A 127 5.66 -20.52 -11.69
CA MET A 127 6.24 -21.12 -10.48
C MET A 127 5.19 -21.96 -9.75
N GLN A 128 5.65 -23.01 -9.06
CA GLN A 128 4.82 -23.78 -8.16
C GLN A 128 4.41 -22.93 -6.95
N PRO A 129 3.21 -23.13 -6.39
CA PRO A 129 2.77 -22.40 -5.20
C PRO A 129 3.75 -22.47 -4.03
N ALA A 130 4.44 -23.60 -3.85
CA ALA A 130 5.47 -23.76 -2.82
C ALA A 130 6.72 -22.88 -3.06
N GLU A 131 7.06 -22.61 -4.33
CA GLU A 131 8.16 -21.70 -4.69
C GLU A 131 7.74 -20.25 -4.47
N ILE A 132 6.50 -19.89 -4.86
CA ILE A 132 5.93 -18.56 -4.60
C ILE A 132 5.84 -18.30 -3.08
N ARG A 133 5.51 -19.31 -2.28
CA ARG A 133 5.51 -19.19 -0.82
C ARG A 133 6.87 -18.75 -0.28
N LYS A 134 7.98 -19.33 -0.77
CA LYS A 134 9.34 -18.92 -0.38
C LYS A 134 9.64 -17.46 -0.75
N VAL A 135 9.15 -16.99 -1.91
CA VAL A 135 9.26 -15.58 -2.31
C VAL A 135 8.53 -14.67 -1.31
N VAL A 136 7.31 -15.03 -0.91
CA VAL A 136 6.52 -14.27 0.06
C VAL A 136 7.16 -14.29 1.45
N ASP A 137 7.67 -15.43 1.90
CA ASP A 137 8.40 -15.53 3.18
C ASP A 137 9.63 -14.61 3.16
N LYS A 138 10.38 -14.59 2.05
CA LYS A 138 11.54 -13.71 1.92
C LYS A 138 11.17 -12.23 1.90
N TRP A 139 10.03 -11.86 1.30
CA TRP A 139 9.50 -10.50 1.40
C TRP A 139 9.17 -10.10 2.83
N ALA A 140 8.56 -10.99 3.61
CA ALA A 140 8.25 -10.73 5.02
C ALA A 140 9.54 -10.51 5.84
N GLU A 141 10.53 -11.40 5.69
CA GLU A 141 11.85 -11.27 6.33
C GLU A 141 12.51 -9.93 5.98
N LEU A 142 12.49 -9.54 4.70
CA LEU A 142 13.07 -8.28 4.23
C LEU A 142 12.40 -7.03 4.84
N ILE A 143 11.07 -7.06 4.97
CA ILE A 143 10.33 -5.97 5.59
C ILE A 143 10.68 -5.87 7.08
N GLU A 144 10.77 -6.99 7.78
CA GLU A 144 11.14 -7.02 9.20
C GLU A 144 12.59 -6.58 9.44
N GLU A 145 13.54 -7.04 8.61
CA GLU A 145 14.95 -6.67 8.71
C GLU A 145 15.14 -5.16 8.43
N LEU A 146 14.69 -4.70 7.26
CA LEU A 146 14.89 -3.31 6.85
C LEU A 146 14.04 -2.33 7.67
N GLY A 147 12.87 -2.78 8.13
CA GLY A 147 11.97 -1.99 8.97
C GLY A 147 12.56 -1.61 10.34
N GLN A 148 13.59 -2.32 10.82
CA GLN A 148 14.33 -1.95 12.03
C GLN A 148 15.16 -0.68 11.86
N SER A 149 15.63 -0.42 10.64
CA SER A 149 16.53 0.71 10.32
C SER A 149 15.86 1.81 9.51
N TYR A 150 14.84 1.46 8.71
CA TYR A 150 14.19 2.37 7.77
C TYR A 150 12.69 2.45 8.04
N PRO A 151 12.12 3.67 8.16
CA PRO A 151 10.68 3.86 8.38
C PRO A 151 9.82 3.50 7.16
N TRP A 152 10.45 3.30 5.99
CA TRP A 152 9.75 2.94 4.76
C TRP A 152 10.52 1.85 4.01
N VAL A 153 9.83 0.75 3.71
CA VAL A 153 10.35 -0.35 2.89
C VAL A 153 9.40 -0.56 1.72
N GLN A 154 9.92 -0.51 0.50
CA GLN A 154 9.17 -0.74 -0.72
C GLN A 154 9.74 -1.93 -1.48
N ILE A 155 8.93 -2.99 -1.59
CA ILE A 155 9.19 -4.12 -2.47
C ILE A 155 8.42 -3.88 -3.78
N PHE A 156 9.07 -4.06 -4.93
CA PHE A 156 8.43 -3.93 -6.23
C PHE A 156 9.12 -4.79 -7.30
N GLU A 157 8.36 -5.21 -8.31
CA GLU A 157 8.83 -5.94 -9.48
C GLU A 157 8.54 -5.10 -10.73
N ASN A 158 9.55 -4.91 -11.57
CA ASN A 158 9.38 -4.42 -12.94
C ASN A 158 9.51 -5.62 -13.88
N LYS A 159 8.42 -6.02 -14.53
CA LYS A 159 8.38 -7.19 -15.41
C LYS A 159 8.26 -6.81 -16.88
N GLY A 160 9.21 -7.29 -17.69
CA GLY A 160 9.23 -7.12 -19.14
C GLY A 160 9.85 -5.79 -19.60
N ALA A 161 10.39 -5.80 -20.81
CA ALA A 161 11.11 -4.66 -21.38
C ALA A 161 10.26 -3.38 -21.44
N MET A 162 8.96 -3.52 -21.73
CA MET A 162 7.99 -2.40 -21.76
C MET A 162 7.88 -1.66 -20.42
N MET A 163 8.11 -2.38 -19.30
CA MET A 163 8.06 -1.82 -17.95
C MET A 163 9.44 -1.33 -17.47
N GLY A 164 10.44 -1.28 -18.36
CA GLY A 164 11.81 -0.84 -18.03
C GLY A 164 12.68 -1.91 -17.39
N CYS A 165 12.29 -3.19 -17.46
CA CYS A 165 13.12 -4.29 -16.99
C CYS A 165 14.23 -4.59 -18.00
N SER A 166 15.49 -4.54 -17.55
CA SER A 166 16.68 -4.75 -18.40
C SER A 166 17.22 -6.19 -18.37
N ASN A 167 16.76 -7.04 -17.44
CA ASN A 167 17.24 -8.41 -17.28
C ASN A 167 16.04 -9.38 -17.18
N PRO A 168 15.98 -10.44 -18.00
CA PRO A 168 14.83 -11.35 -18.03
C PRO A 168 14.75 -12.30 -16.82
N HIS A 169 15.82 -12.46 -16.04
CA HIS A 169 15.82 -13.35 -14.88
C HIS A 169 14.77 -12.89 -13.85
N PRO A 170 13.96 -13.80 -13.27
CA PRO A 170 12.84 -13.42 -12.40
C PRO A 170 13.35 -12.83 -11.07
N HIS A 171 13.08 -11.55 -10.85
CA HIS A 171 13.54 -10.84 -9.65
C HIS A 171 12.61 -9.69 -9.25
N CYS A 172 12.70 -9.27 -8.00
CA CYS A 172 12.20 -7.98 -7.54
C CYS A 172 13.34 -7.11 -6.98
N GLN A 173 12.99 -5.87 -6.67
CA GLN A 173 13.85 -4.94 -5.96
C GLN A 173 13.19 -4.54 -4.64
N THR A 174 14.04 -4.25 -3.66
CA THR A 174 13.62 -3.75 -2.35
C THR A 174 14.39 -2.48 -2.01
N LEU A 175 13.66 -1.42 -1.64
CA LEU A 175 14.21 -0.15 -1.20
C LEU A 175 13.85 0.08 0.27
N GLY A 176 14.87 0.15 1.13
CA GLY A 176 14.74 0.66 2.49
C GLY A 176 15.15 2.12 2.51
N GLY A 177 14.23 3.03 2.84
CA GLY A 177 14.46 4.47 2.76
C GLY A 177 14.17 5.20 4.07
N SER A 178 15.00 6.19 4.38
CA SER A 178 14.79 7.10 5.52
C SER A 178 13.49 7.92 5.42
N ARG A 179 12.90 8.02 4.23
CA ARG A 179 11.64 8.73 3.97
C ARG A 179 10.85 8.03 2.86
N PRO A 180 9.51 8.09 2.88
CA PRO A 180 8.70 7.63 1.77
C PRO A 180 8.91 8.52 0.52
N PRO A 181 8.79 7.96 -0.71
CA PRO A 181 9.01 8.70 -1.96
C PRO A 181 8.09 9.91 -2.13
N CYS A 182 6.86 9.83 -1.60
CA CYS A 182 5.88 10.90 -1.63
C CYS A 182 5.22 11.07 -0.25
N THR A 183 5.51 12.18 0.43
CA THR A 183 5.00 12.46 1.78
C THR A 183 3.49 12.71 1.83
N LYS A 184 2.89 13.22 0.74
CA LYS A 184 1.44 13.43 0.63
C LYS A 184 0.66 12.15 0.34
N CYS A 185 1.23 11.28 -0.50
CA CYS A 185 0.59 10.04 -0.95
C CYS A 185 0.39 9.03 0.18
N HIS A 186 1.19 9.12 1.25
CA HIS A 186 1.12 8.22 2.39
C HIS A 186 0.09 8.65 3.47
N LYS A 187 -0.26 9.95 3.55
CA LYS A 187 -1.10 10.48 4.65
C LYS A 187 -2.58 10.63 4.32
N SER A 188 -2.98 10.54 3.05
CA SER A 188 -4.20 11.24 2.59
C SER A 188 -5.54 10.55 2.89
N SER A 189 -5.60 9.27 3.27
CA SER A 189 -6.90 8.57 3.27
C SER A 189 -7.10 7.51 4.33
N THR A 190 -6.11 6.64 4.59
CA THR A 190 -6.29 5.54 5.55
C THR A 190 -6.47 6.02 7.00
N LEU A 191 -5.95 7.20 7.34
CA LEU A 191 -6.10 7.80 8.67
C LEU A 191 -7.40 8.62 8.83
N THR A 192 -7.97 9.13 7.74
CA THR A 192 -9.18 9.97 7.76
C THR A 192 -10.47 9.19 7.54
N TYR A 193 -10.41 8.05 6.83
CA TYR A 193 -11.56 7.17 6.62
C TYR A 193 -12.16 6.57 7.91
N PRO A 194 -11.36 5.98 8.84
CA PRO A 194 -11.92 5.39 10.06
C PRO A 194 -12.50 6.42 11.04
N ALA A 195 -12.21 7.71 10.87
CA ALA A 195 -12.74 8.78 11.72
C ALA A 195 -14.17 9.23 11.32
N LYS A 196 -14.64 8.92 10.11
CA LYS A 196 -15.94 9.37 9.58
C LYS A 196 -16.96 8.25 9.37
N THR A 197 -16.53 7.00 9.46
CA THR A 197 -17.37 5.80 9.31
C THR A 197 -16.93 4.75 10.34
N PRO A 198 -17.86 4.04 11.02
CA PRO A 198 -17.47 2.94 11.91
C PRO A 198 -16.62 1.93 11.13
N PRO A 199 -15.67 1.24 11.79
CA PRO A 199 -14.76 0.31 11.14
C PRO A 199 -15.59 -0.75 10.42
N LEU A 200 -15.66 -0.60 9.11
CA LEU A 200 -16.25 -1.57 8.22
C LEU A 200 -15.31 -2.77 8.23
N SER A 201 -15.77 -3.88 8.81
CA SER A 201 -15.05 -5.17 8.76
C SER A 201 -14.84 -5.66 7.31
N HIS A 202 -15.50 -5.02 6.34
CA HIS A 202 -15.34 -5.23 4.91
C HIS A 202 -15.50 -3.88 4.17
N PRO A 203 -14.64 -3.51 3.20
CA PRO A 203 -15.01 -2.44 2.27
C PRO A 203 -16.38 -2.80 1.67
N PRO A 204 -17.33 -1.84 1.55
CA PRO A 204 -18.64 -2.14 1.01
C PRO A 204 -18.42 -2.60 -0.43
N LEU A 205 -18.71 -3.89 -0.69
CA LEU A 205 -18.78 -4.39 -2.05
C LEU A 205 -19.85 -3.56 -2.75
N PRO A 206 -19.52 -2.73 -3.76
CA PRO A 206 -20.54 -2.07 -4.54
C PRO A 206 -21.39 -3.17 -5.17
N ALA A 207 -22.71 -3.08 -5.02
CA ALA A 207 -23.69 -4.08 -5.45
C ALA A 207 -23.70 -4.33 -6.99
N THR A 208 -22.76 -3.74 -7.74
CA THR A 208 -22.69 -3.76 -9.21
C THR A 208 -21.22 -3.82 -9.72
N HIS A 209 -20.62 -5.03 -9.72
CA HIS A 209 -19.50 -5.57 -10.55
C HIS A 209 -18.05 -4.98 -10.44
N PRO A 210 -16.94 -5.78 -10.54
CA PRO A 210 -16.47 -6.67 -11.65
C PRO A 210 -16.28 -8.17 -11.24
N PRO A 211 -15.81 -9.11 -12.10
CA PRO A 211 -15.53 -10.48 -11.65
C PRO A 211 -14.47 -10.45 -10.55
N THR A 212 -14.91 -10.78 -9.34
CA THR A 212 -14.06 -10.96 -8.19
C THR A 212 -13.48 -12.36 -8.28
N HIS A 213 -12.15 -12.47 -8.42
CA HIS A 213 -11.49 -13.76 -8.42
C HIS A 213 -11.09 -14.08 -6.98
N LEU A 214 -11.81 -15.03 -6.38
CA LEU A 214 -11.39 -15.60 -5.11
C LEU A 214 -10.14 -16.45 -5.39
N LEU A 215 -8.97 -15.98 -4.96
CA LEU A 215 -7.71 -16.69 -5.17
C LEU A 215 -7.54 -17.80 -4.12
N SER A 216 -8.03 -17.57 -2.91
CA SER A 216 -8.08 -18.55 -1.81
C SER A 216 -9.09 -18.11 -0.74
N GLN A 217 -9.19 -18.85 0.38
CA GLN A 217 -10.01 -18.45 1.54
C GLN A 217 -9.55 -17.14 2.20
N GLU A 218 -8.30 -16.71 1.95
CA GLU A 218 -7.67 -15.58 2.63
C GLU A 218 -7.26 -14.42 1.69
N LEU A 219 -7.37 -14.63 0.37
CA LEU A 219 -6.94 -13.66 -0.63
C LEU A 219 -8.03 -13.38 -1.66
N LEU A 220 -8.34 -12.09 -1.80
CA LEU A 220 -9.31 -11.57 -2.75
C LEU A 220 -8.62 -10.69 -3.79
N ALA A 221 -8.62 -11.09 -5.06
CA ALA A 221 -8.14 -10.24 -6.16
C ALA A 221 -9.32 -9.58 -6.87
N THR A 222 -9.30 -8.24 -6.92
CA THR A 222 -10.32 -7.45 -7.59
C THR A 222 -9.68 -6.37 -8.46
N PRO A 223 -10.23 -6.09 -9.64
CA PRO A 223 -9.91 -4.83 -10.33
C PRO A 223 -10.39 -3.69 -9.43
N PRO A 224 -9.51 -2.77 -8.98
CA PRO A 224 -9.97 -1.65 -8.19
C PRO A 224 -10.93 -0.81 -9.04
N THR A 225 -12.03 -0.38 -8.44
CA THR A 225 -13.02 0.48 -9.12
C THR A 225 -12.35 1.74 -9.69
N TYR A 226 -11.24 2.19 -9.10
CA TYR A 226 -10.45 3.36 -9.45
C TYR A 226 -9.13 3.05 -10.19
N ALA A 227 -9.07 1.97 -10.98
CA ALA A 227 -7.90 1.59 -11.77
C ALA A 227 -7.35 2.74 -12.64
N TYR A 228 -6.07 3.08 -12.47
CA TYR A 228 -5.36 4.09 -13.29
C TYR A 228 -4.86 3.55 -14.62
N ALA A 229 -4.60 2.25 -14.70
CA ALA A 229 -4.18 1.55 -15.90
C ALA A 229 -5.04 0.30 -16.09
N SER A 230 -5.07 -0.22 -17.31
CA SER A 230 -5.89 -1.37 -17.67
C SER A 230 -5.03 -2.45 -18.33
N PRO A 231 -5.10 -3.71 -17.90
CA PRO A 231 -5.80 -4.20 -16.71
C PRO A 231 -4.98 -3.95 -15.42
N ASN A 232 -5.62 -3.40 -14.38
CA ASN A 232 -5.06 -3.32 -13.01
C ASN A 232 -5.82 -4.25 -12.07
N THR A 233 -5.09 -4.91 -11.18
CA THR A 233 -5.64 -5.80 -10.14
C THR A 233 -5.05 -5.43 -8.79
N THR A 234 -5.86 -5.48 -7.73
CA THR A 234 -5.42 -5.33 -6.34
C THR A 234 -5.85 -6.56 -5.56
N THR A 235 -4.90 -7.16 -4.84
CA THR A 235 -5.15 -8.30 -3.96
C THR A 235 -5.21 -7.83 -2.51
N TYR A 236 -6.26 -8.20 -1.80
CA TYR A 236 -6.46 -7.91 -0.39
C TYR A 236 -6.33 -9.18 0.44
N ILE A 237 -5.74 -9.05 1.62
CA ILE A 237 -5.79 -10.08 2.67
C ILE A 237 -7.13 -9.92 3.38
N THR A 238 -7.94 -10.97 3.38
CA THR A 238 -9.13 -11.03 4.24
C THR A 238 -8.70 -11.51 5.62
N PRO A 239 -8.92 -10.74 6.69
CA PRO A 239 -8.61 -11.21 8.03
C PRO A 239 -9.44 -12.46 8.34
N PRO A 240 -8.91 -13.43 9.12
CA PRO A 240 -9.68 -14.60 9.51
C PRO A 240 -10.96 -14.17 10.23
N ALA A 241 -12.07 -14.84 9.92
CA ALA A 241 -13.34 -14.57 10.59
C ALA A 241 -13.15 -14.67 12.12
N PRO A 242 -13.64 -13.71 12.91
CA PRO A 242 -13.50 -13.79 14.36
C PRO A 242 -14.18 -15.08 14.85
N THR A 243 -13.39 -16.00 15.37
CA THR A 243 -13.87 -17.18 16.08
C THR A 243 -14.51 -16.70 17.39
N PHE A 244 -15.81 -16.45 17.35
CA PHE A 244 -16.62 -16.28 18.56
C PHE A 244 -16.64 -17.63 19.30
N THR A 245 -15.67 -17.84 20.19
CA THR A 245 -15.79 -18.87 21.23
C THR A 245 -16.73 -18.33 22.29
N SER A 246 -17.98 -18.82 22.31
CA SER A 246 -18.96 -18.49 23.33
C SER A 246 -18.60 -19.17 24.67
N ASN A 247 -17.59 -18.65 25.36
CA ASN A 247 -17.37 -18.98 26.77
C ASN A 247 -18.33 -18.15 27.64
N LEU A 248 -19.63 -18.38 27.51
CA LEU A 248 -20.62 -17.95 28.50
C LEU A 248 -20.64 -18.97 29.64
N ARG A 249 -19.75 -18.76 30.63
CA ARG A 249 -19.91 -19.36 31.96
C ARG A 249 -21.29 -18.97 32.49
N HIS A 250 -22.11 -19.98 32.79
CA HIS A 250 -23.33 -19.80 33.58
C HIS A 250 -22.98 -19.17 34.93
N SER A 251 -23.25 -17.87 35.08
CA SER A 251 -23.51 -17.29 36.39
C SER A 251 -25.03 -17.26 36.57
N HIS A 252 -25.52 -18.05 37.52
CA HIS A 252 -26.89 -18.00 37.98
C HIS A 252 -27.17 -16.60 38.54
N GLN A 253 -28.02 -15.83 37.87
CA GLN A 253 -28.78 -14.76 38.51
C GLN A 253 -30.26 -15.07 38.35
N HIS A 254 -30.90 -15.31 39.50
CA HIS A 254 -32.33 -15.47 39.65
C HIS A 254 -33.07 -14.26 39.04
N ARG A 255 -33.96 -14.53 38.07
CA ARG A 255 -35.05 -13.63 37.70
C ARG A 255 -36.20 -13.82 38.69
N PRO A 256 -36.79 -12.74 39.23
CA PRO A 256 -38.20 -12.73 39.57
C PRO A 256 -39.01 -12.22 38.38
N THR A 257 -40.02 -13.01 38.05
CA THR A 257 -41.14 -12.73 37.15
C THR A 257 -42.08 -11.67 37.72
N CYS A 258 -42.52 -10.70 36.91
CA CYS A 258 -43.80 -9.99 37.12
C CYS A 258 -44.41 -9.58 35.78
N THR A 259 -45.64 -10.06 35.54
CA THR A 259 -46.60 -9.62 34.51
C THR A 259 -47.39 -8.39 34.99
N PRO A 260 -48.09 -7.66 34.09
CA PRO A 260 -48.30 -6.22 34.20
C PRO A 260 -49.67 -5.85 34.79
N THR A 261 -49.78 -4.66 35.40
CA THR A 261 -51.06 -3.96 35.50
C THR A 261 -50.88 -2.44 35.59
N HIS A 262 -51.74 -1.77 34.84
CA HIS A 262 -51.91 -0.33 34.69
C HIS A 262 -52.03 0.45 36.01
N ALA A 263 -51.35 1.61 36.11
CA ALA A 263 -51.96 2.93 36.31
C ALA A 263 -50.87 3.98 36.64
N TYR A 264 -50.70 4.96 35.76
CA TYR A 264 -50.19 6.32 36.08
C TYR A 264 -51.37 7.17 36.63
N PRO A 265 -51.18 8.41 37.12
CA PRO A 265 -49.94 9.14 37.42
C PRO A 265 -49.95 9.81 38.81
N SER A 266 -48.79 10.20 39.35
CA SER A 266 -48.52 11.62 39.70
C SER A 266 -47.22 11.84 40.49
N HIS A 267 -46.44 12.79 39.96
CA HIS A 267 -45.58 13.76 40.63
C HIS A 267 -44.23 13.37 41.29
N ARG A 268 -43.19 13.77 40.54
CA ARG A 268 -41.95 14.49 40.91
C ARG A 268 -40.94 13.81 41.83
N HIS A 269 -39.90 13.30 41.16
CA HIS A 269 -38.58 13.03 41.74
C HIS A 269 -37.81 14.34 42.05
N HIS A 270 -37.28 14.41 43.27
CA HIS A 270 -36.05 15.10 43.60
C HIS A 270 -35.15 14.08 44.30
N CYS A 271 -34.00 13.78 43.70
CA CYS A 271 -32.95 12.99 44.33
C CYS A 271 -31.70 13.87 44.42
N SER A 272 -31.28 14.11 45.66
CA SER A 272 -30.10 14.86 46.06
C SER A 272 -28.85 13.97 46.04
N SER A 273 -27.77 14.52 45.48
CA SER A 273 -26.38 14.56 45.98
C SER A 273 -25.70 13.24 46.41
N LEU A 274 -24.48 12.92 45.99
CA LEU A 274 -23.20 13.59 46.31
C LEU A 274 -22.12 12.97 45.38
N ARG A 275 -21.30 13.77 44.67
CA ARG A 275 -19.92 14.22 45.04
C ARG A 275 -18.96 13.04 45.31
N HIS A 276 -17.72 12.96 44.85
CA HIS A 276 -16.65 13.89 44.41
C HIS A 276 -15.62 12.97 43.64
N SER A 277 -14.63 13.35 42.83
CA SER A 277 -13.82 14.56 42.70
C SER A 277 -12.77 14.39 41.57
N HIS A 278 -12.55 15.50 40.85
CA HIS A 278 -11.27 16.05 40.38
C HIS A 278 -10.39 15.35 39.32
N LEU A 279 -10.50 15.87 38.08
CA LEU A 279 -9.43 16.06 37.11
C LEU A 279 -8.85 17.49 37.27
N HIS A 280 -7.53 17.63 37.33
CA HIS A 280 -6.83 18.92 37.27
C HIS A 280 -6.51 19.31 35.80
N PRO A 281 -6.55 20.62 35.46
CA PRO A 281 -6.29 21.11 34.11
C PRO A 281 -4.81 21.48 33.85
N ALA A 282 -4.46 21.56 32.57
CA ALA A 282 -3.16 21.96 32.02
C ALA A 282 -2.76 23.42 32.37
N PRO A 283 -1.45 23.73 32.45
CA PRO A 283 -0.98 25.12 32.49
C PRO A 283 -0.63 25.67 31.10
N ALA A 284 -0.96 26.94 30.91
CA ALA A 284 -0.63 27.79 29.78
C ALA A 284 0.80 28.36 29.85
N LEU A 285 1.26 28.83 28.69
CA LEU A 285 2.54 29.45 28.29
C LEU A 285 3.15 30.47 29.26
N PRO A 286 4.44 30.81 29.02
CA PRO A 286 4.79 32.22 28.93
C PRO A 286 5.40 32.60 27.57
N TYR A 287 4.92 33.75 27.08
CA TYR A 287 5.52 34.56 26.03
C TYR A 287 6.98 34.91 26.34
N MET A 288 7.87 34.80 25.37
CA MET A 288 9.09 35.61 25.31
C MET A 288 9.14 36.36 23.98
N THR A 289 9.08 37.68 24.11
CA THR A 289 9.28 38.69 23.08
C THR A 289 10.78 38.95 22.91
N HIS A 290 11.30 38.86 21.68
CA HIS A 290 12.54 39.55 21.32
C HIS A 290 12.34 40.33 20.01
N SER A 291 12.42 41.65 20.15
CA SER A 291 12.51 42.63 19.06
C SER A 291 13.95 42.73 18.53
N PRO A 292 14.15 43.30 17.32
CA PRO A 292 15.40 43.21 16.56
C PRO A 292 16.37 44.34 16.89
N THR A 293 17.67 44.10 16.69
CA THR A 293 18.70 45.16 16.64
C THR A 293 19.55 45.06 15.36
N PRO A 294 20.03 46.19 14.81
CA PRO A 294 20.45 46.36 13.41
C PRO A 294 21.98 46.18 13.19
N PRO A 295 22.50 46.25 11.95
CA PRO A 295 23.86 45.81 11.61
C PRO A 295 24.91 46.92 11.78
N THR A 296 26.18 46.54 11.89
CA THR A 296 27.36 47.41 11.69
C THR A 296 28.52 46.59 11.10
N PRO A 297 29.49 47.25 10.44
CA PRO A 297 30.06 46.79 9.16
C PRO A 297 31.40 46.07 9.28
N GLU A 298 31.76 45.35 8.23
CA GLU A 298 33.10 44.78 8.01
C GLU A 298 34.18 45.87 7.85
N PRO A 299 35.43 45.58 8.23
CA PRO A 299 36.61 46.25 7.69
C PRO A 299 37.03 45.70 6.31
#